data_AF-A0A351ZB17-F1
#
_entry.id   AF-A0A351ZB17-F1
#
_cell.length_a   1.000
_cell.length_b   1.000
_cell.length_c   1.000
_cell.angle_alpha   90.00
_cell.angle_beta   90.00
_cell.angle_gamma   90.00
#
_symmetry.space_group_name_H-M   'P 1'
#
loop_
_entity.id
_entity.type
_entity.pdbx_description
1 polymer ?
#
loop_
_entity_poly.entity_id
_entity_poly.type
_entity_poly.pdbx_seq_one_letter_code
_entity_poly.pdbx_strand_id
1 'polypeptide(L)'
;MILRSVEEVVGSGVCRAFINATLVSVEQYCGAIQAEIVTLAPEQVHPLSRYAVKSRVERAHKMLDSAFAMGIVPFELMTCEADGDLVRLVFPPVAERHMNGVFLVDGVHRFLAAIAAGLETVKCVCVGGKGIPALPCAPITWGEVVVDEQQREVNEILPGLDMMLFRHLTSLFNSERFKFADLSSLLRCVDNNSRRIPEKGE
;
A
#
# COMPACT_ATOMS: atom_id res chain seq x y z
N MET A 1 12.34 14.62 -16.31
CA MET A 1 11.70 13.86 -15.22
C MET A 1 12.72 12.86 -14.70
N ILE A 2 13.09 12.95 -13.43
CA ILE A 2 14.01 12.00 -12.79
C ILE A 2 13.20 11.18 -11.80
N LEU A 3 13.26 9.86 -11.94
CA LEU A 3 12.60 8.91 -11.05
C LEU A 3 13.65 8.29 -10.14
N ARG A 4 13.36 8.24 -8.84
CA ARG A 4 14.22 7.61 -7.84
C ARG A 4 13.34 6.85 -6.85
N SER A 5 13.80 5.70 -6.40
CA SER A 5 13.15 5.03 -5.27
C SER A 5 13.25 5.95 -4.05
N VAL A 6 12.23 5.92 -3.18
CA VAL A 6 12.28 6.74 -1.95
C VAL A 6 13.45 6.26 -1.07
N GLU A 7 13.80 4.97 -1.11
CA GLU A 7 14.93 4.42 -0.37
C GLU A 7 16.28 4.99 -0.83
N GLU A 8 16.48 5.20 -2.14
CA GLU A 8 17.68 5.85 -2.67
C GLU A 8 17.78 7.33 -2.27
N VAL A 9 16.64 8.02 -2.09
CA VAL A 9 16.62 9.46 -1.81
C VAL A 9 16.79 9.75 -0.31
N VAL A 10 16.10 9.00 0.56
CA VAL A 10 16.07 9.29 2.02
C VAL A 10 16.52 8.15 2.91
N GLY A 11 16.89 7.00 2.35
CA GLY A 11 17.30 5.81 3.09
C GLY A 11 16.11 4.96 3.57
N SER A 12 16.38 3.67 3.80
CA SER A 12 15.38 2.65 4.16
C SER A 12 14.68 2.92 5.51
N GLY A 13 15.42 3.42 6.51
CA GLY A 13 14.85 3.77 7.82
C GLY A 13 13.79 4.88 7.75
N VAL A 14 14.02 5.89 6.91
CA VAL A 14 13.10 7.01 6.70
C VAL A 14 11.87 6.56 5.91
N CYS A 15 12.05 5.68 4.92
CA CYS A 15 10.93 5.07 4.18
C CYS A 15 10.00 4.29 5.11
N ARG A 16 10.57 3.49 6.01
CA ARG A 16 9.81 2.71 6.99
C ARG A 16 9.04 3.63 7.94
N ALA A 17 9.71 4.67 8.46
CA ALA A 17 9.07 5.66 9.32
C ALA A 17 7.92 6.39 8.61
N PHE A 18 8.11 6.74 7.34
CA PHE A 18 7.07 7.34 6.50
C PHE A 18 5.85 6.42 6.36
N ILE A 19 6.08 5.14 6.03
CA ILE A 19 5.01 4.16 5.83
C ILE A 19 4.25 3.96 7.16
N ASN A 20 4.99 3.78 8.26
CA ASN A 20 4.41 3.66 9.60
C ASN A 20 3.57 4.90 9.95
N ALA A 21 4.08 6.12 9.75
CA ALA A 21 3.36 7.35 10.04
C ALA A 21 2.07 7.48 9.21
N THR A 22 2.11 7.06 7.95
CA THR A 22 0.92 7.03 7.08
C THR A 22 -0.12 6.04 7.61
N LEU A 23 0.31 4.84 7.99
CA LEU A 23 -0.59 3.78 8.48
C LEU A 23 -1.13 4.03 9.87
N VAL A 24 -0.40 4.71 10.76
CA VAL A 24 -0.89 5.10 12.11
C VAL A 24 -2.09 6.05 12.03
N SER A 25 -2.30 6.73 10.90
CA SER A 25 -3.50 7.54 10.69
C SER A 25 -4.73 6.74 10.25
N VAL A 26 -4.59 5.42 10.03
CA VAL A 26 -5.72 4.48 9.96
C VAL A 26 -6.16 4.17 11.38
N GLU A 27 -7.41 4.51 11.72
CA GLU A 27 -7.97 4.31 13.06
C GLU A 27 -7.81 2.86 13.55
N GLN A 28 -8.00 1.89 12.65
CA GLN A 28 -7.89 0.47 12.94
C GLN A 28 -6.44 0.06 13.22
N TYR A 29 -5.44 0.78 12.74
CA TYR A 29 -4.02 0.46 12.99
C TYR A 29 -3.47 1.16 14.24
N CYS A 30 -4.21 1.13 15.35
CA CYS A 30 -3.71 1.58 16.64
C CYS A 30 -2.83 0.52 17.34
N GLY A 31 -1.81 0.96 18.08
CA GLY A 31 -0.96 0.07 18.90
C GLY A 31 0.36 -0.38 18.27
N ALA A 32 0.85 -1.56 18.67
CA ALA A 32 2.17 -2.09 18.28
C ALA A 32 2.16 -2.75 16.89
N ILE A 33 1.74 -2.00 15.88
CA ILE A 33 1.70 -2.41 14.49
C ILE A 33 2.97 -1.90 13.79
N GLN A 34 3.55 -2.76 12.97
CA GLN A 34 4.74 -2.48 12.19
C GLN A 34 4.41 -2.64 10.71
N ALA A 35 4.97 -1.78 9.89
CA ALA A 35 4.94 -1.94 8.45
C ALA A 35 6.35 -2.04 7.86
N GLU A 36 6.42 -2.79 6.77
CA GLU A 36 7.62 -3.00 6.00
C GLU A 36 7.29 -3.21 4.53
N ILE A 37 8.25 -2.90 3.67
CA ILE A 37 8.17 -3.29 2.28
C ILE A 37 8.63 -4.74 2.18
N VAL A 38 7.78 -5.57 1.61
CA VAL A 38 8.05 -6.98 1.35
C VAL A 38 7.77 -7.30 -0.10
N THR A 39 8.39 -8.35 -0.59
CA THR A 39 8.11 -8.93 -1.90
C THR A 39 7.27 -10.18 -1.68
N LEU A 40 6.05 -10.21 -2.22
CA LEU A 40 5.10 -11.30 -2.02
C LEU A 40 4.77 -11.95 -3.35
N ALA A 41 4.77 -13.28 -3.39
CA ALA A 41 4.24 -14.00 -4.54
C ALA A 41 2.70 -13.95 -4.51
N PRO A 42 2.00 -13.78 -5.65
CA PRO A 42 0.54 -13.69 -5.67
C PRO A 42 -0.17 -14.85 -4.95
N GLU A 43 0.35 -16.07 -5.04
CA GLU A 43 -0.19 -17.27 -4.38
C GLU A 43 -0.11 -17.24 -2.85
N GLN A 44 0.73 -16.37 -2.27
CA GLN A 44 0.85 -16.19 -0.82
C GLN A 44 -0.15 -15.17 -0.27
N VAL A 45 -0.86 -14.46 -1.14
CA VAL A 45 -1.71 -13.33 -0.78
C VAL A 45 -3.16 -13.63 -1.08
N HIS A 46 -4.01 -13.48 -0.07
CA HIS A 46 -5.45 -13.68 -0.19
C HIS A 46 -6.16 -12.33 -0.35
N PRO A 47 -6.84 -12.07 -1.47
CA PRO A 47 -7.66 -10.86 -1.60
C PRO A 47 -8.85 -10.88 -0.64
N LEU A 48 -9.21 -9.70 -0.14
CA LEU A 48 -10.50 -9.47 0.54
C LEU A 48 -11.59 -9.00 -0.44
N SER A 49 -11.18 -8.32 -1.52
CA SER A 49 -12.06 -7.70 -2.51
C SER A 49 -12.48 -8.68 -3.59
N ARG A 50 -13.78 -8.98 -3.68
CA ARG A 50 -14.37 -9.84 -4.73
C ARG A 50 -14.40 -9.17 -6.09
N TYR A 51 -14.51 -7.85 -6.16
CA TYR A 51 -14.60 -7.14 -7.43
C TYR A 51 -13.44 -6.19 -7.64
N ALA A 52 -13.01 -6.06 -8.90
CA ALA A 52 -12.04 -5.07 -9.33
C ALA A 52 -12.55 -4.34 -10.58
N VAL A 53 -12.68 -3.02 -10.51
CA VAL A 53 -13.07 -2.19 -11.65
C VAL A 53 -12.05 -2.27 -12.78
N LYS A 54 -12.48 -2.74 -13.96
CA LYS A 54 -11.69 -2.95 -15.18
C LYS A 54 -10.84 -1.75 -15.56
N SER A 55 -11.42 -0.56 -15.60
CA SER A 55 -10.69 0.67 -15.96
C SER A 55 -9.53 1.01 -15.00
N ARG A 56 -9.61 0.57 -13.73
CA ARG A 56 -8.52 0.72 -12.76
C ARG A 56 -7.46 -0.37 -12.92
N VAL A 57 -7.84 -1.58 -13.31
CA VAL A 57 -6.89 -2.67 -13.67
C VAL A 57 -6.10 -2.27 -14.93
N GLU A 58 -6.78 -1.78 -15.97
CA GLU A 58 -6.14 -1.30 -17.20
C GLU A 58 -5.18 -0.12 -16.93
N ARG A 59 -5.55 0.79 -16.03
CA ARG A 59 -4.66 1.87 -15.60
C ARG A 59 -3.42 1.32 -14.88
N ALA A 60 -3.60 0.33 -14.00
CA ALA A 60 -2.48 -0.32 -13.34
C ALA A 60 -1.57 -1.04 -14.33
N HIS A 61 -2.11 -1.70 -15.36
CA HIS A 61 -1.34 -2.28 -16.46
C HIS A 61 -0.50 -1.24 -17.21
N LYS A 62 -1.09 -0.12 -17.63
CA LYS A 62 -0.35 0.95 -18.32
C LYS A 62 0.80 1.50 -17.46
N MET A 63 0.59 1.57 -16.15
CA MET A 63 1.61 1.98 -15.19
C MET A 63 2.74 0.93 -15.09
N LEU A 64 2.41 -0.36 -15.09
CA LEU A 64 3.39 -1.44 -15.16
C LEU A 64 4.22 -1.37 -16.42
N ASP A 65 3.57 -1.28 -17.59
CA ASP A 65 4.25 -1.20 -18.89
C ASP A 65 5.22 -0.02 -18.94
N SER A 66 4.80 1.13 -18.41
CA SER A 66 5.63 2.33 -18.32
C SER A 66 6.82 2.12 -17.38
N ALA A 67 6.62 1.48 -16.23
CA ALA A 67 7.70 1.17 -15.30
C ALA A 67 8.74 0.24 -15.94
N PHE A 68 8.30 -0.83 -16.60
CA PHE A 68 9.21 -1.74 -17.30
C PHE A 68 9.98 -1.05 -18.42
N ALA A 69 9.31 -0.23 -19.24
CA ALA A 69 9.95 0.52 -20.31
C ALA A 69 11.03 1.50 -19.80
N MET A 70 10.90 1.94 -18.54
CA MET A 70 11.87 2.83 -17.88
C MET A 70 12.91 2.10 -17.04
N GLY A 71 12.91 0.76 -17.01
CA GLY A 71 13.82 -0.04 -16.18
C GLY A 71 13.54 0.08 -14.68
N ILE A 72 12.31 0.39 -14.30
CA ILE A 72 11.89 0.62 -12.93
C ILE A 72 11.22 -0.63 -12.36
N VAL A 73 11.53 -0.94 -11.10
CA VAL A 73 10.87 -2.03 -10.37
C VAL A 73 9.41 -1.63 -10.08
N PRO A 74 8.42 -2.42 -10.55
CA PRO A 74 7.03 -2.10 -10.31
C PRO A 74 6.64 -2.06 -8.83
N PHE A 75 5.74 -1.13 -8.51
CA PHE A 75 5.19 -0.94 -7.17
C PHE A 75 6.23 -0.70 -6.09
N GLU A 76 7.46 -0.38 -6.46
CA GLU A 76 8.39 0.25 -5.55
C GLU A 76 7.85 1.61 -5.12
N LEU A 77 8.09 1.97 -3.86
CA LEU A 77 7.76 3.30 -3.39
C LEU A 77 8.66 4.29 -4.12
N MET A 78 8.09 5.08 -5.02
CA MET A 78 8.85 5.98 -5.88
C MET A 78 8.47 7.45 -5.68
N THR A 79 9.50 8.29 -5.79
CA THR A 79 9.37 9.74 -5.96
C THR A 79 9.86 10.15 -7.33
N CYS A 80 9.19 11.16 -7.87
CA CYS A 80 9.48 11.76 -9.14
C CYS A 80 9.77 13.23 -8.94
N GLU A 81 10.86 13.71 -9.53
CA GLU A 81 11.13 15.13 -9.61
C GLU A 81 10.56 15.69 -10.92
N ALA A 82 9.64 16.65 -10.80
CA ALA A 82 9.05 17.41 -11.90
C ALA A 82 9.06 18.89 -11.53
N ASP A 83 9.65 19.73 -12.38
CA ASP A 83 9.74 21.18 -12.20
C ASP A 83 10.34 21.65 -10.86
N GLY A 84 11.24 20.85 -10.27
CA GLY A 84 11.86 21.11 -8.97
C GLY A 84 11.07 20.56 -7.76
N ASP A 85 9.87 20.04 -7.99
CA ASP A 85 9.02 19.44 -6.95
C ASP A 85 9.17 17.90 -6.93
N LEU A 86 9.23 17.33 -5.73
CA LEU A 86 9.17 15.88 -5.53
C LEU A 86 7.72 15.42 -5.36
N VAL A 87 7.22 14.68 -6.34
CA VAL A 87 5.87 14.08 -6.38
C VAL A 87 5.97 12.58 -6.14
N ARG A 88 5.16 12.02 -5.25
CA ARG A 88 5.02 10.56 -5.14
C ARG A 88 4.24 10.02 -6.32
N LEU A 89 4.79 9.01 -7.01
CA LEU A 89 4.21 8.53 -8.25
C LEU A 89 3.34 7.28 -8.06
N VAL A 90 3.74 6.34 -7.19
CA VAL A 90 3.02 5.08 -6.96
C VAL A 90 3.16 4.65 -5.50
N PHE A 91 2.04 4.35 -4.84
CA PHE A 91 2.08 3.62 -3.58
C PHE A 91 1.98 2.11 -3.87
N PRO A 92 2.77 1.25 -3.22
CA PRO A 92 2.64 -0.21 -3.34
C PRO A 92 1.25 -0.68 -2.87
N PRO A 93 0.75 -1.85 -3.31
CA PRO A 93 -0.37 -2.51 -2.63
C PRO A 93 -0.12 -2.68 -1.12
N VAL A 94 -1.21 -2.74 -0.35
CA VAL A 94 -1.15 -2.91 1.11
C VAL A 94 -1.72 -4.27 1.48
N ALA A 95 -0.91 -5.04 2.20
CA ALA A 95 -1.30 -6.33 2.74
C ALA A 95 -1.17 -6.35 4.27
N GLU A 96 -1.94 -7.20 4.92
CA GLU A 96 -1.88 -7.47 6.35
C GLU A 96 -1.34 -8.88 6.59
N ARG A 97 -0.38 -9.03 7.50
CA ARG A 97 0.13 -10.32 7.96
C ARG A 97 -0.55 -10.71 9.27
N HIS A 98 -1.29 -11.80 9.22
CA HIS A 98 -1.94 -12.43 10.36
C HIS A 98 -1.30 -13.80 10.61
N MET A 99 -1.68 -14.46 11.72
CA MET A 99 -1.16 -15.80 12.05
C MET A 99 -1.48 -16.85 10.97
N ASN A 100 -2.59 -16.68 10.26
CA ASN A 100 -3.13 -17.64 9.29
C ASN A 100 -2.84 -17.27 7.83
N GLY A 101 -2.07 -16.21 7.56
CA GLY A 101 -1.74 -15.84 6.19
C GLY A 101 -1.48 -14.36 5.96
N VAL A 102 -1.41 -13.99 4.69
CA VAL A 102 -1.24 -12.61 4.23
C VAL A 102 -2.46 -12.20 3.40
N PHE A 103 -3.04 -11.05 3.74
CA PHE A 103 -4.34 -10.63 3.22
C PHE A 103 -4.25 -9.26 2.55
N LEU A 104 -4.71 -9.16 1.30
CA LEU A 104 -4.67 -7.89 0.57
C LEU A 104 -5.83 -6.99 0.99
N VAL A 105 -5.49 -5.88 1.63
CA VAL A 105 -6.46 -4.89 2.12
C VAL A 105 -6.63 -3.71 1.17
N ASP A 106 -5.61 -3.39 0.36
CA ASP A 106 -5.72 -2.40 -0.70
C ASP A 106 -4.81 -2.72 -1.89
N GLY A 107 -5.24 -2.33 -3.09
CA GLY A 107 -4.47 -2.53 -4.32
C GLY A 107 -4.83 -3.80 -5.10
N VAL A 108 -6.06 -4.30 -4.99
CA VAL A 108 -6.54 -5.45 -5.79
C VAL A 108 -6.28 -5.25 -7.29
N HIS A 109 -6.50 -4.04 -7.82
CA HIS A 109 -6.26 -3.73 -9.24
C HIS A 109 -4.79 -3.84 -9.63
N ARG A 110 -3.89 -3.42 -8.73
CA ARG A 110 -2.44 -3.49 -8.93
C ARG A 110 -1.95 -4.93 -8.92
N PHE A 111 -2.44 -5.75 -7.99
CA PHE A 111 -2.14 -7.18 -7.95
C PHE A 111 -2.66 -7.92 -9.17
N LEU A 112 -3.91 -7.67 -9.58
CA LEU A 112 -4.46 -8.27 -10.80
C LEU A 112 -3.63 -7.90 -12.03
N ALA A 113 -3.21 -6.64 -12.13
CA ALA A 113 -2.35 -6.21 -13.23
C ALA A 113 -0.99 -6.91 -13.19
N ALA A 114 -0.41 -7.13 -12.01
CA ALA A 114 0.83 -7.88 -11.83
C ALA A 114 0.70 -9.34 -12.26
N ILE A 115 -0.37 -10.01 -11.81
CA ILE A 115 -0.69 -11.41 -12.15
C ILE A 115 -0.85 -11.55 -13.67
N ALA A 116 -1.65 -10.67 -14.29
CA ALA A 116 -1.87 -10.69 -15.73
C ALA A 116 -0.62 -10.33 -16.54
N ALA A 117 0.33 -9.57 -15.97
CA ALA A 117 1.65 -9.32 -16.55
C ALA A 117 2.64 -10.48 -16.34
N GLY A 118 2.25 -11.55 -15.64
CA GLY A 118 3.12 -12.70 -15.36
C GLY A 118 4.21 -12.42 -14.32
N LEU A 119 4.02 -11.43 -13.45
CA LEU A 119 4.96 -11.18 -12.36
C LEU A 119 4.90 -12.31 -11.32
N GLU A 120 6.05 -12.93 -11.06
CA GLU A 120 6.19 -13.94 -10.01
C GLU A 120 6.07 -13.33 -8.61
N THR A 121 6.40 -12.05 -8.46
CA THR A 121 6.34 -11.36 -7.17
C THR A 121 5.93 -9.90 -7.29
N VAL A 122 5.38 -9.36 -6.22
CA VAL A 122 4.84 -8.00 -6.12
C VAL A 122 5.38 -7.32 -4.86
N LYS A 123 6.00 -6.13 -4.99
CA LYS A 123 6.36 -5.30 -3.84
C LYS A 123 5.10 -4.76 -3.17
N CYS A 124 5.00 -4.94 -1.86
CA CYS A 124 3.85 -4.56 -1.05
C CYS A 124 4.29 -3.89 0.24
N VAL A 125 3.48 -2.97 0.75
CA VAL A 125 3.52 -2.60 2.16
C VAL A 125 2.81 -3.70 2.93
N CYS A 126 3.53 -4.44 3.78
CA CYS A 126 2.94 -5.43 4.66
C CYS A 126 2.89 -4.91 6.09
N VAL A 127 1.68 -4.93 6.64
CA VAL A 127 1.35 -4.47 7.99
C VAL A 127 1.17 -5.70 8.88
N GLY A 128 1.81 -5.72 10.04
CA GLY A 128 1.75 -6.86 10.96
C GLY A 128 2.03 -6.46 12.41
N GLY A 129 1.85 -7.40 13.33
CA GLY A 129 2.18 -7.20 14.75
C GLY A 129 1.15 -7.82 15.69
N LYS A 130 1.46 -7.83 16.99
CA LYS A 130 0.60 -8.44 18.02
C LYS A 130 -0.77 -7.76 18.19
N GLY A 131 -0.93 -6.54 17.67
CA GLY A 131 -2.17 -5.76 17.76
C GLY A 131 -2.91 -5.61 16.44
N ILE A 132 -2.58 -6.39 15.40
CA ILE A 132 -3.30 -6.28 14.14
C ILE A 132 -4.78 -6.67 14.35
N PRO A 133 -5.74 -5.80 13.99
CA PRO A 133 -7.16 -6.10 14.21
C PRO A 133 -7.60 -7.22 13.30
N ALA A 134 -8.69 -7.90 13.67
CA ALA A 134 -9.33 -8.89 12.80
C ALA A 134 -9.62 -8.33 11.40
N LEU A 135 -9.67 -9.25 10.42
CA LEU A 135 -10.01 -8.92 9.04
C LEU A 135 -11.45 -8.37 8.96
N PRO A 136 -11.70 -7.38 8.10
CA PRO A 136 -13.02 -6.78 7.98
C PRO A 136 -14.03 -7.68 7.26
N CYS A 137 -13.59 -8.70 6.54
CA CYS A 137 -14.45 -9.68 5.88
C CYS A 137 -13.67 -10.98 5.64
N ALA A 138 -14.38 -12.02 5.19
CA ALA A 138 -13.75 -13.29 4.86
C ALA A 138 -12.82 -13.14 3.64
N PRO A 139 -11.61 -13.73 3.68
CA PRO A 139 -10.72 -13.75 2.53
C PRO A 139 -11.26 -14.66 1.44
N ILE A 140 -10.87 -14.37 0.20
CA ILE A 140 -11.16 -15.18 -0.98
C ILE A 140 -9.87 -15.53 -1.72
N THR A 141 -9.98 -16.35 -2.76
CA THR A 141 -8.89 -16.68 -3.67
C THR A 141 -8.87 -15.76 -4.88
N TRP A 142 -7.74 -15.67 -5.56
CA TRP A 142 -7.63 -14.90 -6.82
C TRP A 142 -8.62 -15.39 -7.90
N GLY A 143 -8.93 -16.68 -7.93
CA GLY A 143 -9.90 -17.25 -8.88
C GLY A 143 -11.35 -16.81 -8.62
N GLU A 144 -11.64 -16.26 -7.44
CA GLU A 144 -12.95 -15.71 -7.08
C GLU A 144 -13.07 -14.20 -7.35
N VAL A 145 -11.96 -13.53 -7.70
CA VAL A 145 -11.97 -12.10 -8.00
C VAL A 145 -12.51 -11.86 -9.40
N VAL A 146 -13.57 -11.05 -9.50
CA VAL A 146 -14.23 -10.69 -10.76
C VAL A 146 -13.79 -9.31 -11.20
N VAL A 147 -13.30 -9.20 -12.44
CA VAL A 147 -13.06 -7.92 -13.08
C VAL A 147 -14.37 -7.43 -13.71
N ASP A 148 -14.87 -6.29 -13.25
CA ASP A 148 -16.16 -5.73 -13.64
C ASP A 148 -15.98 -4.34 -14.28
N GLU A 149 -16.82 -3.99 -15.25
CA GLU A 149 -16.81 -2.65 -15.85
C GLU A 149 -17.37 -1.58 -14.91
N GLN A 150 -18.29 -1.97 -14.03
CA GLN A 150 -18.97 -1.06 -13.12
C GLN A 150 -18.36 -1.07 -11.72
N GLN A 151 -18.35 0.11 -11.09
CA GLN A 151 -18.05 0.22 -9.67
C GLN A 151 -19.23 -0.38 -8.88
N ARG A 152 -18.93 -1.37 -8.03
CA ARG A 152 -19.91 -2.01 -7.15
C ARG A 152 -19.99 -1.29 -5.80
N GLU A 153 -21.09 -1.53 -5.09
CA GLU A 153 -21.24 -1.07 -3.71
C GLU A 153 -20.25 -1.80 -2.79
N VAL A 154 -19.83 -1.13 -1.71
CA VAL A 154 -18.78 -1.64 -0.81
C VAL A 154 -19.12 -3.05 -0.25
N ASN A 155 -20.38 -3.31 0.09
CA ASN A 155 -20.82 -4.61 0.61
C ASN A 155 -20.83 -5.73 -0.44
N GLU A 156 -20.89 -5.38 -1.72
CA GLU A 156 -20.74 -6.35 -2.82
C GLU A 156 -19.25 -6.64 -3.07
N ILE A 157 -18.40 -5.61 -2.97
CA ILE A 157 -16.95 -5.70 -3.09
C ILE A 157 -16.36 -6.52 -1.95
N LEU A 158 -16.86 -6.33 -0.73
CA LEU A 158 -16.39 -6.96 0.51
C LEU A 158 -17.57 -7.70 1.16
N PRO A 159 -17.85 -8.95 0.75
CA PRO A 159 -18.98 -9.70 1.28
C PRO A 159 -18.87 -9.91 2.79
N GLY A 160 -19.92 -9.56 3.54
CA GLY A 160 -19.94 -9.69 5.00
C GLY A 160 -19.04 -8.69 5.72
N LEU A 161 -18.83 -7.51 5.10
CA LEU A 161 -18.01 -6.44 5.67
C LEU A 161 -18.49 -6.02 7.07
N ASP A 162 -17.56 -6.07 8.03
CA ASP A 162 -17.64 -5.36 9.29
C ASP A 162 -17.03 -3.95 9.11
N MET A 163 -17.90 -2.94 9.13
CA MET A 163 -17.51 -1.54 8.97
C MET A 163 -16.61 -1.03 10.10
N MET A 164 -16.69 -1.60 11.32
CA MET A 164 -15.84 -1.21 12.44
C MET A 164 -14.39 -1.64 12.20
N LEU A 165 -14.19 -2.71 11.44
CA LEU A 165 -12.90 -3.26 11.07
C LEU A 165 -12.42 -2.74 9.71
N PHE A 166 -13.26 -2.06 8.92
CA PHE A 166 -12.88 -1.63 7.58
C PHE A 166 -11.74 -0.61 7.60
N ARG A 167 -10.69 -0.83 6.79
CA ARG A 167 -9.54 0.08 6.71
C ARG A 167 -9.83 1.19 5.71
N HIS A 168 -9.99 2.42 6.19
CA HIS A 168 -10.18 3.59 5.32
C HIS A 168 -8.86 4.06 4.68
N LEU A 169 -8.24 3.20 3.86
CA LEU A 169 -6.95 3.48 3.21
C LEU A 169 -7.05 4.49 2.05
N THR A 170 -8.25 4.67 1.49
CA THR A 170 -8.50 5.56 0.35
C THR A 170 -8.13 7.01 0.64
N SER A 171 -8.31 7.50 1.88
CA SER A 171 -7.94 8.86 2.27
C SER A 171 -6.42 9.05 2.34
N LEU A 172 -5.66 8.00 2.62
CA LEU A 172 -4.20 8.03 2.68
C LEU A 172 -3.55 8.20 1.30
N PHE A 173 -4.21 7.67 0.27
CA PHE A 173 -3.70 7.71 -1.11
C PHE A 173 -4.30 8.85 -1.95
N ASN A 174 -5.44 9.40 -1.54
CA ASN A 174 -6.10 10.51 -2.24
C ASN A 174 -5.93 11.89 -1.56
N SER A 175 -5.40 11.97 -0.34
CA SER A 175 -5.26 13.27 0.33
C SER A 175 -4.19 14.13 -0.33
N GLU A 176 -4.51 15.42 -0.51
CA GLU A 176 -3.56 16.50 -0.82
C GLU A 176 -2.43 16.66 0.23
N ARG A 177 -2.46 15.87 1.32
CA ARG A 177 -1.52 15.94 2.46
C ARG A 177 -0.09 15.53 2.14
N PHE A 178 0.20 15.05 0.93
CA PHE A 178 1.52 14.54 0.57
C PHE A 178 2.13 15.22 -0.66
N LYS A 179 1.72 16.47 -0.94
CA LYS A 179 2.61 17.43 -1.60
C LYS A 179 3.65 17.86 -0.57
N PHE A 180 4.79 17.16 -0.54
CA PHE A 180 5.93 17.68 0.19
C PHE A 180 6.52 18.80 -0.66
N ALA A 181 6.46 20.03 -0.17
CA ALA A 181 7.06 21.18 -0.85
C ALA A 181 8.58 21.00 -1.04
N ASP A 182 9.23 20.18 -0.20
CA ASP A 182 10.64 19.84 -0.27
C ASP A 182 11.00 18.64 0.64
N LEU A 183 12.23 18.13 0.46
CA LEU A 183 12.85 17.07 1.26
C LEU A 183 12.87 17.38 2.77
N SER A 184 13.04 18.66 3.13
CA SER A 184 13.07 19.13 4.51
C SER A 184 11.73 18.96 5.22
N SER A 185 10.62 19.03 4.49
CA SER A 185 9.26 18.86 5.01
C SER A 185 8.92 17.39 5.28
N LEU A 186 9.47 16.47 4.48
CA LEU A 186 9.44 15.03 4.75
C LEU A 186 10.26 14.68 6.00
N LEU A 187 11.49 15.20 6.12
CA LEU A 187 12.39 14.93 7.25
C LEU A 187 11.85 15.47 8.59
N ARG A 188 11.24 16.66 8.60
CA ARG A 188 10.56 17.22 9.78
C ARG A 188 9.36 16.39 10.26
N CYS A 189 8.66 15.74 9.34
CA CYS A 189 7.52 14.87 9.68
C CYS A 189 7.99 13.56 10.32
N VAL A 190 9.16 13.06 9.88
CA VAL A 190 9.78 11.84 10.41
C VAL A 190 10.38 12.08 11.80
N ASP A 191 11.06 13.20 12.02
CA ASP A 191 11.66 13.57 13.32
C ASP A 191 10.63 13.77 14.45
N ASN A 192 9.41 14.19 14.12
CA ASN A 192 8.35 14.39 15.11
C ASN A 192 7.65 13.08 15.51
N ASN A 193 7.76 12.02 14.70
CA ASN A 193 7.17 10.71 14.99
C ASN A 193 8.16 9.75 15.66
N SER A 194 9.46 9.88 15.41
CA SER A 194 10.52 9.13 16.11
C SER A 194 10.67 9.57 17.57
N ARG A 195 10.27 10.79 17.93
CA ARG A 195 10.28 11.31 19.32
C ARG A 195 9.09 10.91 20.18
N ARG A 196 8.15 10.10 19.67
CA ARG A 196 6.95 9.64 20.40
C ARG A 196 6.98 8.16 20.79
N ILE A 197 8.08 7.45 20.58
CA ILE A 197 8.29 6.14 21.20
C ILE A 197 8.79 6.43 22.63
N PRO A 198 8.01 6.12 23.69
CA PRO A 198 8.54 6.25 25.03
C PRO A 198 9.70 5.27 25.16
N GLU A 199 10.88 5.80 25.47
CA GLU A 199 11.95 4.98 26.04
C GLU A 199 11.35 4.24 27.24
N LYS A 200 11.37 2.92 27.21
CA LYS A 200 11.14 2.14 28.43
C LYS A 200 12.28 2.52 29.38
N GLY A 201 11.94 3.32 30.38
CA GLY A 201 12.80 3.58 31.52
C GLY A 201 13.17 2.26 32.19
N GLU A 202 14.46 2.16 32.50
CA GLU A 202 14.98 1.31 33.58
C GLU A 202 14.44 1.78 34.94
#